data_AF-A0A820A010-F1
#
_entry.id   AF-A0A820A010-F1
#
_cell.length_a   1.000
_cell.length_b   1.000
_cell.length_c   1.000
_cell.angle_alpha   90.00
_cell.angle_beta   90.00
_cell.angle_gamma   90.00
#
_symmetry.space_group_name_H-M   'P 1'
#
loop_
_entity.id
_entity.type
_entity.pdbx_description
1 polymer ?
#
loop_
_entity_poly.entity_id
_entity_poly.type
_entity_poly.pdbx_seq_one_letter_code
_entity_poly.pdbx_strand_id
1 'polypeptide(L)'
;MKILNCNDVKLTMDDNINEIISVSQYNVKLLIEKEFLKHSKYMLPQLKDFNWYIDMKLLPGANGQRIQQPSCVLSLDMNDPTKSDGENEKSVQIELSKETLNLVLDNFTRIREQLNTLAKRE
;
A
#
# COMPACT_ATOMS: atom_id res chain seq x y z
N MET A 1 -42.94 -54.67 -23.12
CA MET A 1 -42.75 -53.21 -23.34
C MET A 1 -42.70 -52.57 -21.96
N LYS A 2 -41.50 -52.25 -21.44
CA LYS A 2 -41.36 -51.62 -20.11
C LYS A 2 -41.65 -50.13 -20.29
N ILE A 3 -42.79 -49.70 -19.77
CA ILE A 3 -43.15 -48.29 -19.69
C ILE A 3 -42.17 -47.64 -18.69
N LEU A 4 -41.42 -46.65 -19.15
CA LEU A 4 -40.55 -45.84 -18.30
C LEU A 4 -41.46 -45.05 -17.34
N ASN A 5 -41.29 -45.30 -16.04
CA ASN A 5 -41.97 -44.55 -14.99
C ASN A 5 -41.27 -43.20 -14.84
N CYS A 6 -41.82 -42.15 -15.42
CA CYS A 6 -41.44 -40.77 -15.14
C CYS A 6 -42.03 -40.36 -13.79
N ASN A 7 -41.44 -40.85 -12.70
CA ASN A 7 -41.65 -40.24 -11.39
C ASN A 7 -40.98 -38.85 -11.40
N ASP A 8 -41.83 -37.84 -11.58
CA ASP A 8 -41.77 -36.51 -10.96
C ASP A 8 -40.38 -35.93 -10.66
N VAL A 9 -39.70 -35.43 -11.70
CA VAL A 9 -38.79 -34.30 -11.50
C VAL A 9 -39.65 -33.03 -11.54
N LYS A 10 -40.40 -32.81 -10.46
CA LYS A 10 -41.11 -31.55 -10.24
C LYS A 10 -40.09 -30.56 -9.69
N LEU A 11 -39.21 -30.07 -10.56
CA LEU A 11 -38.44 -28.87 -10.27
C LEU A 11 -39.47 -27.77 -10.00
N THR A 12 -39.58 -27.38 -8.73
CA THR A 12 -40.54 -26.36 -8.34
C THR A 12 -40.01 -25.00 -8.76
N MET A 13 -40.88 -24.03 -9.06
CA MET A 13 -40.42 -22.67 -9.39
C MET A 13 -39.53 -22.08 -8.28
N ASP A 14 -39.71 -22.53 -7.04
CA ASP A 14 -38.92 -22.11 -5.89
C ASP A 14 -37.44 -22.54 -5.99
N ASP A 15 -37.15 -23.70 -6.59
CA ASP A 15 -35.78 -24.16 -6.84
C ASP A 15 -35.06 -23.24 -7.84
N ASN A 16 -35.76 -22.82 -8.90
CA ASN A 16 -35.24 -21.87 -9.88
C ASN A 16 -35.06 -20.47 -9.30
N ILE A 17 -35.96 -20.03 -8.41
CA ILE A 17 -35.86 -18.73 -7.73
C ILE A 17 -34.64 -18.71 -6.80
N ASN A 18 -34.42 -19.78 -6.03
CA ASN A 18 -33.27 -19.89 -5.14
C ASN A 18 -31.94 -19.91 -5.91
N GLU A 19 -31.90 -20.57 -7.06
CA GLU A 19 -30.73 -20.55 -7.94
C GLU A 19 -30.44 -19.13 -8.44
N ILE A 20 -31.46 -18.40 -8.90
CA ILE A 20 -31.33 -16.98 -9.33
C ILE A 20 -30.87 -16.08 -8.17
N ILE A 21 -31.39 -16.28 -6.96
CA ILE A 21 -30.97 -15.55 -5.77
C ILE A 21 -29.50 -15.85 -5.45
N SER A 22 -29.07 -17.11 -5.52
CA SER A 22 -27.68 -17.49 -5.25
C SER A 22 -26.69 -16.88 -6.26
N VAL A 23 -27.05 -16.87 -7.55
CA VAL A 23 -26.25 -16.29 -8.62
C VAL A 23 -26.18 -14.76 -8.49
N SER A 24 -27.31 -14.12 -8.19
CA SER A 24 -27.33 -12.66 -7.99
C SER A 24 -26.52 -12.23 -6.76
N GLN A 25 -26.59 -12.97 -5.65
CA GLN A 25 -25.76 -12.73 -4.47
C GLN A 25 -24.28 -12.91 -4.75
N TYR A 26 -23.89 -13.94 -5.51
CA TYR A 26 -22.51 -14.15 -5.93
C TYR A 26 -22.02 -13.01 -6.83
N ASN A 27 -22.82 -12.59 -7.81
CA ASN A 27 -22.48 -11.50 -8.71
C ASN A 27 -22.35 -10.16 -7.97
N VAL A 28 -23.24 -9.87 -7.01
CA VAL A 28 -23.14 -8.68 -6.16
C VAL A 28 -21.89 -8.71 -5.29
N LYS A 29 -21.59 -9.86 -4.66
CA LYS A 29 -20.35 -10.04 -3.87
C LYS A 29 -19.11 -9.81 -4.74
N LEU A 30 -19.08 -10.39 -5.93
CA LEU A 30 -17.97 -10.26 -6.88
C LEU A 30 -17.83 -8.81 -7.38
N LEU A 31 -18.93 -8.08 -7.57
CA LEU A 31 -18.92 -6.67 -7.93
C LEU A 31 -18.35 -5.80 -6.80
N ILE A 32 -18.81 -6.03 -5.57
CA ILE A 32 -18.32 -5.32 -4.37
C ILE A 32 -16.84 -5.59 -4.16
N GLU A 33 -16.40 -6.84 -4.30
CA GLU A 33 -15.00 -7.23 -4.11
C GLU A 33 -14.09 -6.64 -5.21
N LYS A 34 -14.56 -6.61 -6.46
CA LYS A 34 -13.88 -5.92 -7.58
C LYS A 34 -13.78 -4.41 -7.35
N GLU A 35 -14.83 -3.77 -6.85
CA GLU A 35 -14.81 -2.34 -6.53
C GLU A 35 -13.95 -2.03 -5.30
N PHE A 36 -13.95 -2.88 -4.28
CA PHE A 36 -13.09 -2.72 -3.10
C PHE A 36 -11.60 -2.88 -3.43
N LEU A 37 -11.24 -3.89 -4.23
CA LEU A 37 -9.87 -4.09 -4.74
C LEU A 37 -9.40 -2.95 -5.65
N LYS A 38 -10.33 -2.30 -6.37
CA LYS A 38 -10.05 -1.06 -7.11
C LYS A 38 -9.87 0.17 -6.22
N HIS A 39 -10.33 0.18 -4.98
CA HIS A 39 -10.20 1.37 -4.12
C HIS A 39 -9.09 1.22 -3.07
N SER A 40 -8.82 0.00 -2.57
CA SER A 40 -7.81 -0.23 -1.52
C SER A 40 -6.38 0.05 -1.97
N LYS A 41 -6.11 -0.06 -3.28
CA LYS A 41 -4.79 0.17 -3.87
C LYS A 41 -4.51 1.65 -4.23
N TYR A 42 -5.49 2.55 -4.11
CA TYR A 42 -5.48 3.83 -4.83
C TYR A 42 -5.40 5.10 -3.98
N MET A 43 -5.30 5.05 -2.65
CA MET A 43 -5.44 6.28 -1.84
C MET A 43 -4.27 6.57 -0.88
N LEU A 44 -3.12 5.93 -1.04
CA LEU A 44 -1.92 6.30 -0.26
C LEU A 44 -0.90 7.02 -1.16
N PRO A 45 -0.33 8.15 -0.69
CA PRO A 45 0.80 8.78 -1.36
C PRO A 45 1.93 7.78 -1.54
N GLN A 46 2.47 7.72 -2.75
CA GLN A 46 3.56 6.83 -3.11
C GLN A 46 4.86 7.63 -3.19
N LEU A 47 5.93 7.08 -2.63
CA LEU A 47 7.27 7.62 -2.83
C LEU A 47 7.69 7.31 -4.28
N LYS A 48 7.91 8.36 -5.08
CA LYS A 48 8.28 8.30 -6.49
C LYS A 48 9.80 8.36 -6.66
N ASP A 49 10.47 9.24 -5.93
CA ASP A 49 11.92 9.39 -5.97
C ASP A 49 12.53 9.68 -4.59
N PHE A 50 13.81 9.35 -4.44
CA PHE A 50 14.60 9.49 -3.23
C PHE A 50 16.00 9.98 -3.62
N ASN A 51 16.32 11.22 -3.25
CA ASN A 51 17.63 11.82 -3.51
C ASN A 51 18.28 12.25 -2.20
N TRP A 52 19.57 11.96 -2.02
CA TRP A 52 20.28 12.29 -0.78
C TRP A 52 21.65 12.88 -1.09
N TYR A 53 22.12 13.74 -0.17
CA TYR A 53 23.48 14.25 -0.19
C TYR A 53 23.96 14.55 1.24
N ILE A 54 25.27 14.65 1.41
CA ILE A 54 25.89 15.03 2.68
C ILE A 54 26.26 16.50 2.59
N ASP A 55 25.75 17.27 3.54
CA ASP A 55 26.09 18.67 3.74
C ASP A 55 27.08 18.81 4.91
N MET A 56 27.99 19.79 4.84
CA MET A 56 28.99 20.08 5.86
C MET A 56 28.64 21.40 6.53
N LYS A 57 28.06 21.33 7.73
CA LYS A 57 27.66 22.52 8.48
C LYS A 57 28.78 23.00 9.38
N LEU A 58 29.07 24.29 9.32
CA LEU A 58 30.03 24.93 10.19
C LEU A 58 29.33 25.36 11.49
N LEU A 59 29.52 24.59 12.56
CA LEU A 59 28.89 24.82 13.85
C LEU A 59 29.91 25.28 14.90
N PRO A 60 29.51 26.09 15.90
CA PRO A 60 30.36 26.38 17.03
C PRO A 60 30.60 25.10 17.85
N GLY A 61 31.86 24.72 17.99
CA GLY A 61 32.29 23.66 18.90
C GLY A 61 32.30 24.13 20.36
N ALA A 62 32.37 23.18 21.28
CA ALA A 62 32.33 23.43 22.73
C ALA A 62 33.40 24.43 23.22
N ASN A 63 34.52 24.57 22.50
CA ASN A 63 35.64 25.43 22.85
C ASN A 63 35.69 26.74 22.02
N GLY A 64 34.59 27.12 21.35
CA GLY A 64 34.54 28.31 20.47
C GLY A 64 35.23 28.15 19.11
N GLN A 65 35.90 27.01 18.88
CA GLN A 65 36.39 26.59 17.56
C GLN A 65 35.21 26.28 16.63
N ARG A 66 35.24 26.68 15.36
CA ARG A 66 34.22 26.27 14.38
C ARG A 66 34.54 24.85 13.90
N ILE A 67 33.62 23.92 14.10
CA ILE A 67 33.76 22.52 13.71
C ILE A 67 32.87 22.26 12.50
N GLN A 68 33.37 21.53 11.50
CA GLN A 68 32.53 21.03 10.42
C GLN A 68 31.82 19.75 10.89
N GLN A 69 30.50 19.78 10.92
CA GLN A 69 29.67 18.65 11.28
C GLN A 69 28.90 18.17 10.03
N PRO A 70 29.04 16.90 9.63
CA PRO A 70 28.29 16.36 8.51
C PRO A 70 26.82 16.18 8.89
N SER A 71 25.94 16.47 7.94
CA SER A 71 24.50 16.27 8.04
C SER A 71 23.98 15.61 6.77
N CYS A 72 23.08 14.65 6.89
CA CYS A 72 22.48 13.99 5.74
C CYS A 72 21.22 14.75 5.35
N VAL A 73 21.17 15.24 4.12
CA VAL A 73 19.98 15.89 3.57
C VAL A 73 19.31 14.94 2.62
N LEU A 74 18.01 14.73 2.85
CA LEU A 74 17.19 13.80 2.14
C LEU A 74 16.03 14.54 1.47
N SER A 75 15.83 14.31 0.17
CA SER A 75 14.71 14.82 -0.62
C SER A 75 13.85 13.65 -1.06
N LEU A 76 12.57 13.70 -0.68
CA LEU A 76 11.58 12.65 -0.94
C LEU A 76 10.51 13.21 -1.85
N ASP A 77 10.41 12.67 -3.05
CA ASP A 77 9.38 13.08 -4.01
C ASP A 77 8.21 12.12 -3.89
N MET A 78 7.06 12.64 -3.50
CA MET A 78 5.83 11.87 -3.32
C MET A 78 4.84 12.21 -4.41
N ASN A 79 4.17 11.18 -4.92
CA ASN A 79 3.00 11.28 -5.78
C ASN A 79 1.76 10.95 -4.95
N ASP A 80 0.87 11.92 -4.80
CA ASP A 80 -0.40 11.73 -4.10
C ASP A 80 -1.53 11.45 -5.11
N PRO A 81 -1.98 10.19 -5.27
CA PRO A 81 -3.01 9.85 -6.27
C PRO A 81 -4.39 10.44 -5.95
N THR A 82 -4.57 11.07 -4.77
CA THR A 82 -5.82 11.70 -4.36
C THR A 82 -5.94 13.16 -4.83
N LYS A 83 -4.85 13.75 -5.32
CA LYS A 83 -4.81 15.12 -5.81
C LYS A 83 -5.04 15.18 -7.32
N SER A 84 -5.49 16.34 -7.80
CA SER A 84 -5.72 16.56 -9.23
C SER A 84 -4.40 16.70 -9.99
N ASP A 85 -4.43 16.32 -11.27
CA ASP A 85 -3.30 16.36 -12.21
C ASP A 85 -2.72 17.79 -12.30
N GLY A 86 -1.69 18.08 -11.50
CA GLY A 86 -1.11 19.41 -11.31
C GLY A 86 -0.64 19.73 -9.88
N GLU A 87 -1.21 19.10 -8.85
CA GLU A 87 -0.79 19.24 -7.43
C GLU A 87 -0.20 17.94 -6.84
N ASN A 88 0.02 16.93 -7.70
CA ASN A 88 0.39 15.58 -7.28
C ASN A 88 1.81 15.47 -6.72
N GLU A 89 2.72 16.34 -7.13
CA GLU A 89 4.13 16.22 -6.79
C GLU A 89 4.47 17.07 -5.57
N LYS A 90 4.71 16.40 -4.45
CA LYS A 90 5.18 17.02 -3.21
C LYS A 90 6.58 16.53 -2.91
N SER A 91 7.56 17.42 -3.01
CA SER A 91 8.92 17.17 -2.51
C SER A 91 9.01 17.55 -1.04
N VAL A 92 9.53 16.65 -0.21
CA VAL A 92 9.80 16.88 1.21
C VAL A 92 11.29 16.73 1.45
N GLN A 93 11.91 17.82 1.92
CA GLN A 93 13.31 17.83 2.29
C GLN A 93 13.44 17.68 3.81
N ILE A 94 14.27 16.75 4.23
CA ILE A 94 14.50 16.41 5.63
C ILE A 94 16.01 16.39 5.86
N GLU A 95 16.42 16.98 6.97
CA GLU A 95 17.80 16.91 7.42
C GLU A 95 17.93 15.97 8.62
N LEU A 96 18.90 15.07 8.56
CA LEU A 96 19.10 14.00 9.51
C LEU A 96 20.54 14.03 10.05
N SER A 97 20.67 13.93 11.37
CA SER A 97 21.95 13.62 11.98
C SER A 97 22.35 12.17 11.67
N LYS A 98 23.61 11.83 11.91
CA LYS A 98 24.11 10.45 11.76
C LYS A 98 23.30 9.46 12.61
N GLU A 99 22.99 9.83 13.85
CA GLU A 99 22.25 9.00 14.79
C GLU A 99 20.82 8.76 14.30
N THR A 100 20.14 9.81 13.84
CA THR A 100 18.78 9.69 13.29
C THR A 100 18.77 8.86 12.01
N LEU A 101 19.75 9.04 11.11
CA LEU A 101 19.86 8.26 9.88
C LEU A 101 20.02 6.76 10.19
N ASN A 102 20.91 6.39 11.12
CA ASN A 102 21.10 5.00 11.53
C ASN A 102 19.79 4.38 12.08
N LEU A 103 19.07 5.13 12.92
CA LEU A 103 17.78 4.68 13.45
C LEU A 103 16.75 4.43 12.33
N VAL A 104 16.68 5.32 11.33
CA VAL A 104 15.79 5.16 10.18
C VAL A 104 16.14 3.91 9.37
N LEU A 105 17.43 3.67 9.12
CA LEU A 105 17.88 2.48 8.40
C LEU A 105 17.59 1.17 9.15
N ASP A 106 17.77 1.17 10.47
CA ASP A 106 17.42 0.03 11.33
C ASP A 106 15.92 -0.24 11.28
N ASN A 107 15.10 0.81 11.34
CA ASN A 107 13.64 0.69 11.25
C ASN A 107 13.18 0.18 9.88
N PHE A 108 13.75 0.69 8.77
CA PHE A 108 13.44 0.17 7.43
C PHE A 108 13.86 -1.28 7.25
N THR A 109 14.99 -1.69 7.84
CA THR A 109 15.42 -3.09 7.84
C THR A 109 14.39 -3.98 8.53
N ARG A 110 13.89 -3.56 9.70
CA ARG A 110 12.83 -4.29 10.43
C ARG A 110 11.53 -4.37 9.62
N ILE A 111 11.09 -3.27 9.00
CA ILE A 111 9.89 -3.26 8.16
C ILE A 111 10.05 -4.24 7.00
N ARG A 112 11.21 -4.25 6.33
CA ARG A 112 11.51 -5.21 5.26
C ARG A 112 11.41 -6.66 5.75
N GLU A 113 11.95 -6.96 6.93
CA GLU A 113 11.88 -8.30 7.51
C GLU A 113 10.44 -8.72 7.85
N GLN A 114 9.64 -7.79 8.38
CA GLN A 114 8.22 -8.01 8.65
C GLN A 114 7.45 -8.32 7.36
N LEU A 115 7.62 -7.50 6.32
CA LEU A 115 6.98 -7.71 5.02
C LEU A 115 7.41 -9.05 4.38
N ASN A 116 8.69 -9.39 4.44
CA ASN A 116 9.19 -10.69 3.96
C ASN A 116 8.60 -11.88 4.73
N THR A 117 8.39 -11.72 6.02
CA THR A 117 7.76 -12.76 6.85
C THR A 117 6.30 -12.95 6.49
N LEU A 118 5.57 -11.86 6.22
CA LEU A 118 4.18 -11.92 5.76
C LEU A 118 4.08 -12.55 4.37
N ALA A 119 4.93 -12.15 3.43
CA ALA A 119 4.93 -12.70 2.06
C ALA A 119 5.24 -14.21 2.01
N LYS A 120 5.95 -14.76 2.99
CA LYS A 120 6.23 -16.22 3.09
C LYS A 120 5.10 -17.03 3.70
N ARG A 121 4.06 -16.39 4.24
CA ARG A 121 2.91 -17.06 4.89
C ARG A 121 1.74 -17.29 3.94
N GLU A 122 1.78 -16.74 2.73
CA GLU A 122 0.88 -17.05 1.60
C GLU A 122 1.43 -18.21 0.77
#